data_AF-A0AAV5CYF3-F1
#
_entry.id   AF-A0AAV5CYF3-F1
#
_cell.length_a   1.000
_cell.length_b   1.000
_cell.length_c   1.000
_cell.angle_alpha   90.00
_cell.angle_beta   90.00
_cell.angle_gamma   90.00
#
_symmetry.space_group_name_H-M   'P 1'
#
loop_
_entity.id
_entity.type
_entity.pdbx_description
1 polymer ?
#
loop_
_entity_poly.entity_id
_entity_poly.type
_entity_poly.pdbx_seq_one_letter_code
_entity_poly.pdbx_strand_id
1 'polypeptide(L)'
;MSSNSSTMAKPGCRETCGDLSIPYPFGIGPGCFYGPGFDVSCEDNQTFMHNSSSRVEIYNISLLGGQARVNTLIASKCYGNDTSGWASTQTAQFFTLSSKANKLTAVGCNTLAFLGGYNEYRAETGCFSMCLNKQSVDHSSQCSGMGCCQTSIAPNLTSFNITFDERYNNSDVHEFNQCSYAFVAEQDWFRFEASYLEDNKLIEKYKDGVPAVLDWVAGRTSCDEAEKNMSSYACISENSKCIKSPNATGYLCSCKKGFSGNPYLKDGCQALHF
;
A
#
# COMPACT_ATOMS: atom_id res chain seq x y z
N MET A 1 8.68 -29.96 26.72
CA MET A 1 9.23 -28.60 26.61
C MET A 1 8.27 -27.80 25.76
N SER A 2 7.41 -27.00 26.39
CA SER A 2 6.42 -26.20 25.65
C SER A 2 7.11 -24.93 25.17
N SER A 3 7.36 -24.81 23.87
CA SER A 3 7.66 -23.51 23.28
C SER A 3 6.43 -22.64 23.48
N ASN A 4 6.44 -21.75 24.47
CA ASN A 4 5.40 -20.73 24.60
C ASN A 4 5.54 -19.81 23.38
N SER A 5 4.81 -20.09 22.31
CA SER A 5 4.69 -19.16 21.19
C SER A 5 3.98 -17.93 21.75
N SER A 6 4.71 -16.82 21.90
CA SER A 6 4.11 -15.55 22.29
C SER A 6 3.02 -15.18 21.27
N THR A 7 1.76 -15.13 21.72
CA THR A 7 0.61 -14.82 20.87
C THR A 7 0.80 -13.44 20.24
N MET A 8 0.76 -13.37 18.91
CA MET A 8 0.92 -12.11 18.19
C MET A 8 -0.40 -11.37 18.03
N ALA A 9 -1.54 -12.06 18.08
CA ALA A 9 -2.85 -11.42 18.14
C ALA A 9 -3.26 -11.11 19.58
N LYS A 10 -4.29 -10.28 19.71
CA LYS A 10 -4.92 -10.02 21.00
C LYS A 10 -5.56 -11.33 21.53
N PRO A 11 -5.45 -11.64 22.84
CA PRO A 11 -6.04 -12.86 23.40
C PRO A 11 -7.53 -13.00 23.08
N GLY A 12 -7.94 -14.18 22.62
CA GLY A 12 -9.31 -14.47 22.19
C GLY A 12 -9.66 -14.04 20.77
N CYS A 13 -8.72 -13.45 20.04
CA CYS A 13 -8.88 -13.05 18.64
C CYS A 13 -8.24 -14.04 17.68
N ARG A 14 -8.74 -14.04 16.44
CA ARG A 14 -8.21 -14.89 15.37
C ARG A 14 -6.80 -14.45 14.97
N GLU A 15 -5.86 -15.39 14.99
CA GLU A 15 -4.43 -15.12 14.72
C GLU A 15 -4.04 -15.16 13.25
N THR A 16 -4.80 -15.86 12.40
CA THR A 16 -4.45 -16.08 11.00
C THR A 16 -5.66 -16.07 10.07
N CYS A 17 -5.43 -15.71 8.81
CA CYS A 17 -6.37 -15.89 7.70
C CYS A 17 -5.58 -16.40 6.49
N GLY A 18 -5.87 -17.63 6.05
CA GLY A 18 -4.99 -18.34 5.11
C GLY A 18 -3.57 -18.43 5.69
N ASP A 19 -2.59 -18.01 4.89
CA ASP A 19 -1.18 -17.99 5.27
C ASP A 19 -0.75 -16.69 5.98
N LEU A 20 -1.63 -15.68 6.05
CA LEU A 20 -1.32 -14.42 6.68
C LEU A 20 -1.53 -14.51 8.20
N SER A 21 -0.48 -14.20 8.96
CA SER A 21 -0.59 -13.90 10.38
C SER A 21 -1.13 -12.49 10.60
N ILE A 22 -2.08 -12.34 11.53
CA ILE A 22 -2.78 -11.10 11.86
C ILE A 22 -2.34 -10.67 13.27
N PRO A 23 -1.21 -9.96 13.39
CA PRO A 23 -0.75 -9.47 14.68
C PRO A 23 -1.55 -8.23 15.11
N TYR A 24 -1.78 -8.09 16.42
CA TYR A 24 -2.25 -6.82 16.97
C TYR A 24 -1.21 -5.72 16.66
N PRO A 25 -1.59 -4.51 16.20
CA PRO A 25 -2.88 -3.86 16.33
C PRO A 25 -3.97 -4.29 15.32
N PHE A 26 -3.65 -5.12 14.33
CA PHE A 26 -4.64 -5.63 13.38
C PHE A 26 -5.50 -6.73 14.01
N GLY A 27 -6.74 -6.86 13.56
CA GLY A 27 -7.61 -7.91 14.07
C GLY A 27 -8.95 -8.05 13.35
N ILE A 28 -9.51 -9.25 13.44
CA ILE A 28 -10.82 -9.61 12.88
C ILE A 28 -11.88 -9.53 13.98
N GLY A 29 -12.90 -8.71 13.76
CA GLY A 29 -14.07 -8.63 14.62
C GLY A 29 -13.96 -7.61 15.76
N PRO A 30 -15.10 -7.27 16.41
CA PRO A 30 -15.16 -6.24 17.44
C PRO A 30 -14.22 -6.53 18.62
N GLY A 31 -13.46 -5.52 19.02
CA GLY A 31 -12.54 -5.61 20.16
C GLY A 31 -11.19 -6.27 19.85
N CYS A 32 -10.96 -6.74 18.62
CA CYS A 32 -9.72 -7.42 18.24
C CYS A 32 -8.65 -6.52 17.59
N PHE A 33 -9.00 -5.30 17.23
CA PHE A 33 -8.10 -4.34 16.59
C PHE A 33 -7.96 -3.06 17.43
N TYR A 34 -6.95 -2.24 17.13
CA TYR A 34 -6.65 -1.01 17.88
C TYR A 34 -7.62 0.14 17.59
N GLY A 35 -7.96 0.34 16.32
CA GLY A 35 -8.88 1.38 15.89
C GLY A 35 -9.16 1.29 14.38
N PRO A 36 -9.94 2.23 13.82
CA PRO A 36 -10.30 2.23 12.40
C PRO A 36 -9.07 2.10 11.50
N GLY A 37 -9.12 1.15 10.56
CA GLY A 37 -8.05 0.85 9.61
C GLY A 37 -7.19 -0.35 9.98
N PHE A 38 -7.18 -0.71 11.25
CA PHE A 38 -6.56 -1.95 11.72
C PHE A 38 -7.55 -3.12 11.73
N ASP A 39 -8.84 -2.84 11.56
CA ASP A 39 -9.85 -3.86 11.36
C ASP A 39 -9.69 -4.51 9.98
N VAL A 40 -9.63 -5.84 9.99
CA VAL A 40 -9.52 -6.65 8.78
C VAL A 40 -10.59 -7.73 8.75
N SER A 41 -10.93 -8.18 7.56
CA SER A 41 -11.81 -9.32 7.32
C SER A 41 -11.01 -10.51 6.81
N CYS A 42 -11.59 -11.70 6.91
CA CYS A 42 -11.06 -12.91 6.29
C CYS A 42 -12.16 -13.54 5.44
N GLU A 43 -12.02 -13.45 4.12
CA GLU A 43 -12.99 -13.91 3.14
C GLU A 43 -12.25 -14.83 2.15
N ASP A 44 -12.70 -16.07 1.98
CA ASP A 44 -12.05 -17.07 1.12
C ASP A 44 -10.54 -17.24 1.35
N ASN A 45 -10.12 -17.20 2.63
CA ASN A 45 -8.72 -17.23 3.08
C ASN A 45 -7.86 -16.03 2.63
N GLN A 46 -8.48 -14.98 2.10
CA GLN A 46 -7.84 -13.70 1.79
C GLN A 46 -8.18 -12.67 2.87
N THR A 47 -7.21 -11.83 3.20
CA THR A 47 -7.40 -10.78 4.20
C THR A 47 -7.64 -9.46 3.51
N PHE A 48 -8.74 -8.76 3.85
CA PHE A 48 -9.03 -7.44 3.28
C PHE A 48 -9.09 -6.39 4.37
N MET A 49 -8.60 -5.18 4.07
CA MET A 49 -8.77 -4.01 4.93
C MET A 49 -10.27 -3.71 5.06
N HIS A 50 -10.80 -3.64 6.28
CA HIS A 50 -12.23 -3.57 6.60
C HIS A 50 -13.06 -4.79 6.13
N ASN A 51 -13.23 -4.97 4.81
CA ASN A 51 -13.93 -6.07 4.14
C ASN A 51 -13.57 -6.12 2.64
N SER A 52 -14.01 -7.15 1.92
CA SER A 52 -13.74 -7.34 0.48
C SER A 52 -14.23 -6.20 -0.43
N SER A 53 -15.24 -5.43 -0.02
CA SER A 53 -15.72 -4.26 -0.80
C SER A 53 -14.68 -3.15 -0.90
N SER A 54 -13.68 -3.12 0.01
CA SER A 54 -12.54 -2.21 -0.09
C SER A 54 -11.68 -2.47 -1.33
N ARG A 55 -11.65 -3.72 -1.82
CA ARG A 55 -10.72 -4.21 -2.85
C ARG A 55 -9.25 -3.99 -2.50
N VAL A 56 -8.94 -3.85 -1.21
CA VAL A 56 -7.57 -3.72 -0.68
C VAL A 56 -7.25 -4.99 0.10
N GLU A 57 -6.73 -5.99 -0.62
CA GLU A 57 -6.23 -7.23 -0.04
C GLU A 57 -4.90 -6.95 0.66
N ILE A 58 -4.75 -7.38 1.92
CA ILE A 58 -3.51 -7.36 2.68
C ILE A 58 -2.90 -8.75 2.62
N TYR A 59 -1.64 -8.85 2.20
CA TYR A 59 -0.94 -10.13 2.12
C TYR A 59 0.36 -10.15 2.94
N ASN A 60 0.79 -9.02 3.53
CA ASN A 60 1.91 -8.99 4.44
C ASN A 60 1.79 -7.84 5.46
N ILE A 61 2.14 -8.09 6.72
CA ILE A 61 2.14 -7.10 7.80
C ILE A 61 3.51 -7.13 8.49
N SER A 62 4.14 -5.98 8.61
CA SER A 62 5.40 -5.76 9.34
C SER A 62 5.17 -4.82 10.51
N LEU A 63 5.26 -5.35 11.75
CA LEU A 63 5.13 -4.55 12.97
C LEU A 63 6.31 -3.59 13.16
N LEU A 64 7.54 -4.08 13.01
CA LEU A 64 8.75 -3.29 13.26
C LEU A 64 8.91 -2.14 12.27
N GLY A 65 8.53 -2.35 11.01
CA GLY A 65 8.60 -1.32 9.96
C GLY A 65 7.38 -0.41 9.94
N GLY A 66 6.31 -0.76 10.63
CA GLY A 66 5.01 -0.10 10.50
C GLY A 66 4.52 -0.12 9.06
N GLN A 67 4.51 -1.29 8.43
CA GLN A 67 4.13 -1.44 7.02
C GLN A 67 3.12 -2.57 6.81
N ALA A 68 2.22 -2.36 5.86
CA ALA A 68 1.34 -3.39 5.31
C ALA A 68 1.50 -3.40 3.79
N ARG A 69 1.70 -4.59 3.21
CA ARG A 69 1.67 -4.75 1.76
C ARG A 69 0.27 -5.15 1.32
N VAL A 70 -0.20 -4.48 0.28
CA VAL A 70 -1.57 -4.60 -0.21
C VAL A 70 -1.61 -4.72 -1.72
N ASN A 71 -2.65 -5.33 -2.27
CA ASN A 71 -2.97 -5.24 -3.69
C ASN A 71 -3.86 -4.01 -3.93
N THR A 72 -3.53 -3.22 -4.94
CA THR A 72 -4.27 -2.00 -5.33
C THR A 72 -4.72 -2.07 -6.79
N LEU A 73 -5.68 -1.20 -7.12
CA LEU A 73 -6.35 -1.19 -8.42
C LEU A 73 -5.55 -0.45 -9.49
N ILE A 74 -5.82 -0.81 -10.73
CA ILE A 74 -5.25 -0.20 -11.93
C ILE A 74 -6.30 0.70 -12.57
N ALA A 75 -5.96 1.96 -12.80
CA ALA A 75 -6.75 2.88 -13.60
C ALA A 75 -6.49 2.62 -15.09
N SER A 76 -7.53 2.76 -15.92
CA SER A 76 -7.46 2.58 -17.37
C SER A 76 -8.13 3.73 -18.10
N LYS A 77 -7.60 4.09 -19.27
CA LYS A 77 -8.21 5.00 -20.23
C LYS A 77 -8.08 4.42 -21.62
N CYS A 78 -9.20 4.06 -22.24
CA CYS A 78 -9.21 3.46 -23.57
C CYS A 78 -9.87 4.41 -24.56
N TYR A 79 -9.29 4.57 -25.74
CA TYR A 79 -9.88 5.41 -26.78
C TYR A 79 -11.11 4.73 -27.40
N GLY A 80 -12.21 5.48 -27.52
CA GLY A 80 -13.44 5.02 -28.18
C GLY A 80 -14.31 4.04 -27.40
N ASN A 81 -13.99 3.74 -26.14
CA ASN A 81 -14.75 2.80 -25.31
C ASN A 81 -15.07 3.37 -23.91
N ASP A 82 -16.24 3.06 -23.36
CA ASP A 82 -16.71 3.51 -22.03
C ASP A 82 -16.03 2.78 -20.85
N THR A 83 -15.05 1.90 -21.12
CA THR A 83 -14.35 1.09 -20.11
C THR A 83 -13.24 1.84 -19.37
N SER A 84 -13.22 3.17 -19.44
CA SER A 84 -12.26 3.99 -18.69
C SER A 84 -12.58 3.92 -17.19
N GLY A 85 -11.62 3.49 -16.39
CA GLY A 85 -11.75 3.29 -14.95
C GLY A 85 -10.77 4.15 -14.18
N TRP A 86 -11.24 4.83 -13.13
CA TRP A 86 -10.38 5.49 -12.16
C TRP A 86 -10.08 4.52 -11.00
N ALA A 87 -8.90 4.66 -10.42
CA ALA A 87 -8.53 3.97 -9.19
C ALA A 87 -8.45 4.99 -8.06
N SER A 88 -9.12 4.73 -6.94
CA SER A 88 -8.92 5.52 -5.73
C SER A 88 -8.87 4.64 -4.50
N THR A 89 -8.22 5.14 -3.47
CA THR A 89 -8.19 4.52 -2.16
C THR A 89 -8.17 5.61 -1.10
N GLN A 90 -9.05 5.48 -0.11
CA GLN A 90 -8.93 6.21 1.14
C GLN A 90 -8.15 5.32 2.10
N THR A 91 -7.03 5.82 2.62
CA THR A 91 -6.37 5.12 3.71
C THR A 91 -7.08 5.47 5.01
N ALA A 92 -6.94 4.60 6.00
CA ALA A 92 -7.45 4.88 7.33
C ALA A 92 -6.59 5.92 8.08
N GLN A 93 -7.10 6.42 9.20
CA GLN A 93 -6.50 7.51 9.97
C GLN A 93 -5.01 7.33 10.28
N PHE A 94 -4.54 6.11 10.52
CA PHE A 94 -3.15 5.86 10.90
C PHE A 94 -2.29 5.31 9.77
N PHE A 95 -2.79 5.36 8.53
CA PHE A 95 -2.16 4.80 7.35
C PHE A 95 -1.86 5.88 6.33
N THR A 96 -0.75 5.74 5.61
CA THR A 96 -0.38 6.59 4.48
C THR A 96 0.24 5.74 3.38
N LEU A 97 0.07 6.14 2.12
CA LEU A 97 0.77 5.52 1.00
C LEU A 97 2.28 5.79 1.10
N SER A 98 3.10 4.74 1.09
CA SER A 98 4.53 4.88 1.31
C SER A 98 5.23 5.52 0.10
N SER A 99 5.70 6.76 0.23
CA SER A 99 6.42 7.43 -0.86
C SER A 99 7.83 6.90 -1.09
N LYS A 100 8.39 6.20 -0.08
CA LYS A 100 9.70 5.56 -0.17
C LYS A 100 9.65 4.20 -0.83
N ALA A 101 8.53 3.49 -0.66
CA ALA A 101 8.39 2.13 -1.16
C ALA A 101 7.57 2.04 -2.45
N ASN A 102 6.83 3.08 -2.84
CA ASN A 102 6.01 3.05 -4.06
C ASN A 102 6.41 4.10 -5.09
N LYS A 103 6.00 3.88 -6.35
CA LYS A 103 6.04 4.85 -7.46
C LYS A 103 4.70 4.84 -8.20
N LEU A 104 4.34 6.00 -8.74
CA LEU A 104 3.30 6.09 -9.76
C LEU A 104 3.89 5.56 -11.07
N THR A 105 3.19 4.63 -11.70
CA THR A 105 3.52 4.09 -13.02
C THR A 105 2.41 4.44 -13.99
N ALA A 106 2.77 4.93 -15.18
CA ALA A 106 1.87 5.09 -16.32
C ALA A 106 2.38 4.25 -17.49
N VAL A 107 1.48 3.54 -18.16
CA VAL A 107 1.78 2.68 -19.32
C VAL A 107 0.86 3.12 -20.46
N GLY A 108 1.43 3.48 -21.60
CA GLY A 108 0.69 4.00 -22.74
C GLY A 108 1.50 4.99 -23.57
N CYS A 109 1.03 5.24 -24.79
CA CYS A 109 1.60 6.24 -25.68
C CYS A 109 0.73 7.50 -25.69
N ASN A 110 1.38 8.66 -25.61
CA ASN A 110 0.71 9.96 -25.46
C ASN A 110 -0.21 9.96 -24.23
N THR A 111 0.36 9.55 -23.09
CA THR A 111 -0.35 9.28 -21.85
C THR A 111 0.20 10.14 -20.73
N LEU A 112 -0.65 10.98 -20.13
CA LEU A 112 -0.35 11.72 -18.91
C LEU A 112 -1.28 11.24 -17.80
N ALA A 113 -0.72 10.54 -16.81
CA ALA A 113 -1.45 10.12 -15.63
C ALA A 113 -1.08 10.99 -14.42
N PHE A 114 -2.05 11.24 -13.54
CA PHE A 114 -1.86 11.93 -12.28
C PHE A 114 -2.17 11.02 -11.11
N LEU A 115 -1.38 11.14 -10.05
CA LEU A 115 -1.73 10.71 -8.70
C LEU A 115 -2.06 11.97 -7.89
N GLY A 116 -3.34 12.21 -7.67
CA GLY A 116 -3.83 13.24 -6.76
C GLY A 116 -4.04 12.65 -5.38
N GLY A 117 -3.88 13.47 -4.34
CA GLY A 117 -4.16 13.04 -2.97
C GLY A 117 -4.12 14.17 -1.94
N TYR A 118 -4.33 13.80 -0.69
CA TYR A 118 -4.37 14.74 0.43
C TYR A 118 -3.33 14.38 1.50
N ASN A 119 -2.55 15.37 1.93
CA ASN A 119 -1.55 15.27 3.00
C ASN A 119 -1.46 16.60 3.77
N GLU A 120 -2.58 17.06 4.36
CA GLU A 120 -2.81 18.42 4.92
C GLU A 120 -3.05 19.49 3.85
N TYR A 121 -2.43 19.32 2.68
CA TYR A 121 -2.69 20.08 1.47
C TYR A 121 -3.04 19.13 0.32
N ARG A 122 -3.55 19.67 -0.79
CA ARG A 122 -3.70 18.90 -2.02
C ARG A 122 -2.32 18.70 -2.63
N ALA A 123 -1.94 17.45 -2.81
CA ALA A 123 -0.71 17.06 -3.49
C ALA A 123 -1.04 16.33 -4.78
N GLU A 124 -0.25 16.56 -5.81
CA GLU A 124 -0.43 15.95 -7.13
C GLU A 124 0.92 15.67 -7.76
N THR A 125 1.03 14.53 -8.43
CA THR A 125 2.24 14.17 -9.19
C THR A 125 1.83 13.54 -10.51
N GLY A 126 2.51 13.92 -11.59
CA GLY A 126 2.23 13.44 -12.94
C GLY A 126 3.30 12.52 -13.49
N CYS A 127 2.91 11.56 -14.32
CA CYS A 127 3.79 10.70 -15.11
C CYS A 127 3.39 10.77 -16.58
N PHE A 128 4.34 11.15 -17.44
CA PHE A 128 4.11 11.28 -18.88
C PHE A 128 4.92 10.28 -19.68
N SER A 129 4.28 9.60 -20.64
CA SER A 129 4.94 8.75 -21.63
C SER A 129 4.46 9.06 -23.04
N MET A 130 5.38 8.95 -24.01
CA MET A 130 5.15 9.33 -25.40
C MET A 130 5.81 8.34 -26.36
N CYS A 131 5.11 8.02 -27.45
CA CYS A 131 5.63 7.26 -28.58
C CYS A 131 5.00 7.85 -29.84
N LEU A 132 5.76 7.92 -30.93
CA LEU A 132 5.26 8.36 -32.24
C LEU A 132 4.65 7.21 -33.05
N ASN A 133 5.17 6.00 -32.84
CA ASN A 133 4.77 4.76 -33.51
C ASN A 133 5.29 3.55 -32.73
N LYS A 134 4.94 2.33 -33.18
CA LYS A 134 5.33 1.08 -32.52
C LYS A 134 6.86 0.93 -32.41
N GLN A 135 7.62 1.42 -33.38
CA GLN A 135 9.09 1.34 -33.40
C GLN A 135 9.75 2.25 -32.37
N SER A 136 9.06 3.31 -31.91
CA SER A 136 9.56 4.22 -30.88
C SER A 136 9.32 3.76 -29.44
N VAL A 137 8.65 2.62 -29.24
CA VAL A 137 8.40 2.04 -27.92
C VAL A 137 9.69 1.45 -27.36
N ASP A 138 9.94 1.62 -26.06
CA ASP A 138 11.10 1.00 -25.40
C ASP A 138 10.92 -0.51 -25.24
N HIS A 139 11.94 -1.27 -25.64
CA HIS A 139 11.99 -2.73 -25.51
C HIS A 139 13.02 -3.20 -24.47
N SER A 140 13.69 -2.29 -23.76
CA SER A 140 14.72 -2.60 -22.75
C SER A 140 14.17 -3.00 -21.38
N SER A 141 12.85 -3.19 -21.27
CA SER A 141 12.10 -3.43 -20.03
C SER A 141 12.19 -2.32 -18.98
N GLN A 142 12.67 -1.14 -19.37
CA GLN A 142 12.73 0.05 -18.53
C GLN A 142 11.54 0.97 -18.80
N CYS A 143 11.19 1.79 -17.81
CA CYS A 143 10.21 2.87 -17.97
C CYS A 143 10.95 4.17 -18.25
N SER A 144 11.38 4.34 -19.51
CA SER A 144 12.22 5.43 -19.99
C SER A 144 11.45 6.65 -20.51
N GLY A 145 10.11 6.64 -20.43
CA GLY A 145 9.22 7.64 -21.02
C GLY A 145 8.68 7.23 -22.40
N MET A 146 9.19 6.16 -23.00
CA MET A 146 8.73 5.64 -24.30
C MET A 146 7.80 4.43 -24.10
N GLY A 147 6.51 4.70 -23.88
CA GLY A 147 5.49 3.68 -23.60
C GLY A 147 5.29 3.35 -22.12
N CYS A 148 6.25 3.70 -21.26
CA CYS A 148 6.09 3.64 -19.81
C CYS A 148 6.81 4.79 -19.10
N CYS A 149 6.20 5.32 -18.05
CA CYS A 149 6.77 6.30 -17.14
C CYS A 149 6.65 5.80 -15.70
N GLN A 150 7.69 6.05 -14.89
CA GLN A 150 7.62 5.89 -13.43
C GLN A 150 8.11 7.16 -12.72
N THR A 151 7.40 7.59 -11.69
CA THR A 151 7.77 8.78 -10.91
C THR A 151 7.53 8.57 -9.42
N SER A 152 8.32 9.27 -8.60
CA SER A 152 8.13 9.33 -7.15
C SER A 152 6.78 9.95 -6.81
N ILE A 153 6.26 9.68 -5.62
CA ILE A 153 4.96 10.21 -5.17
C ILE A 153 5.14 11.14 -3.96
N ALA A 154 4.14 11.99 -3.71
CA ALA A 154 4.13 12.84 -2.53
C ALA A 154 4.12 12.01 -1.23
N PRO A 155 4.83 12.43 -0.17
CA PRO A 155 4.79 11.76 1.13
C PRO A 155 3.45 11.97 1.84
N ASN A 156 3.16 11.07 2.80
CA ASN A 156 2.05 11.19 3.75
C ASN A 156 0.65 11.28 3.14
N LEU A 157 0.43 10.71 1.95
CA LEU A 157 -0.90 10.68 1.33
C LEU A 157 -1.85 9.77 2.13
N THR A 158 -2.92 10.35 2.68
CA THR A 158 -3.98 9.62 3.42
C THR A 158 -5.17 9.24 2.53
N SER A 159 -5.18 9.74 1.31
CA SER A 159 -6.11 9.34 0.27
C SER A 159 -5.47 9.68 -1.05
N PHE A 160 -5.79 8.88 -2.06
CA PHE A 160 -5.30 9.13 -3.40
C PHE A 160 -6.29 8.69 -4.47
N ASN A 161 -6.20 9.33 -5.62
CA ASN A 161 -6.89 8.95 -6.84
C ASN A 161 -5.93 9.02 -8.02
N ILE A 162 -6.12 8.10 -8.95
CA ILE A 162 -5.36 8.02 -10.19
C ILE A 162 -6.28 8.42 -11.33
N THR A 163 -5.87 9.43 -12.06
CA THR A 163 -6.62 10.00 -13.19
C THR A 163 -5.71 10.20 -14.39
N PHE A 164 -6.29 10.51 -15.54
CA PHE A 164 -5.57 10.85 -16.75
C PHE A 164 -5.93 12.27 -17.19
N ASP A 165 -5.01 12.96 -17.83
CA ASP A 165 -5.32 14.23 -18.49
C ASP A 165 -6.14 13.97 -19.76
N GLU A 166 -7.24 14.70 -19.94
CA GLU A 166 -8.13 14.48 -21.09
C GLU A 166 -7.56 14.98 -22.42
N ARG A 167 -6.58 15.88 -22.38
CA ARG A 167 -5.93 16.42 -23.59
C ARG A 167 -4.98 15.42 -24.25
N TYR A 168 -4.59 14.38 -23.51
CA TYR A 168 -3.68 13.33 -23.96
C TYR A 168 -4.47 12.03 -24.15
N ASN A 169 -4.35 11.45 -25.33
CA ASN A 169 -4.98 10.18 -25.68
C ASN A 169 -4.18 9.47 -26.78
N ASN A 170 -4.52 8.20 -26.99
CA ASN A 170 -3.83 7.29 -27.90
C ASN A 170 -4.51 7.15 -29.28
N SER A 171 -5.29 8.14 -29.74
CA SER A 171 -5.98 8.10 -31.04
C SER A 171 -5.02 7.85 -32.20
N ASP A 172 -3.88 8.52 -32.19
CA ASP A 172 -2.91 8.52 -33.30
C ASP A 172 -2.09 7.21 -33.37
N VAL A 173 -2.15 6.41 -32.31
CA VAL A 173 -1.36 5.18 -32.12
C VAL A 173 -2.25 3.98 -31.76
N HIS A 174 -3.56 4.12 -32.00
CA HIS A 174 -4.59 3.16 -31.59
C HIS A 174 -4.38 1.74 -32.13
N GLU A 175 -3.71 1.59 -33.28
CA GLU A 175 -3.41 0.29 -33.91
C GLU A 175 -2.63 -0.66 -32.98
N PHE A 176 -1.75 -0.13 -32.13
CA PHE A 176 -0.93 -0.92 -31.21
C PHE A 176 -1.02 -0.47 -29.75
N ASN A 177 -1.70 0.64 -29.47
CA ASN A 177 -1.99 1.10 -28.12
C ASN A 177 -3.46 1.50 -27.97
N GLN A 178 -4.33 0.55 -27.62
CA GLN A 178 -5.77 0.80 -27.47
C GLN A 178 -6.11 1.45 -26.12
N CYS A 179 -5.38 1.09 -25.07
CA CYS A 179 -5.59 1.56 -23.71
C CYS A 179 -4.30 2.09 -23.07
N SER A 180 -4.48 3.08 -22.21
CA SER A 180 -3.49 3.57 -21.26
C SER A 180 -3.84 3.05 -19.86
N TYR A 181 -2.82 2.79 -19.04
CA TYR A 181 -2.95 2.31 -17.67
C TYR A 181 -2.14 3.15 -16.71
N ALA A 182 -2.62 3.25 -15.47
CA ALA A 182 -1.89 3.91 -14.41
C ALA A 182 -2.18 3.27 -13.06
N PHE A 183 -1.15 3.12 -12.24
CA PHE A 183 -1.24 2.47 -10.93
C PHE A 183 -0.09 2.90 -10.03
N VAL A 184 -0.26 2.73 -8.72
CA VAL A 184 0.84 2.87 -7.75
C VAL A 184 1.30 1.48 -7.37
N ALA A 185 2.60 1.21 -7.49
CA ALA A 185 3.16 -0.08 -7.13
C ALA A 185 4.48 0.06 -6.35
N GLU A 186 4.84 -1.02 -5.65
CA GLU A 186 6.13 -1.16 -4.97
C GLU A 186 7.27 -0.92 -5.96
N GLN A 187 8.30 -0.20 -5.51
CA GLN A 187 9.45 0.16 -6.33
C GLN A 187 10.15 -1.11 -6.83
N ASP A 188 10.63 -1.06 -8.06
CA ASP A 188 11.35 -2.13 -8.76
C ASP A 188 10.56 -3.43 -9.03
N TRP A 189 9.28 -3.52 -8.59
CA TRP A 189 8.40 -4.65 -8.88
C TRP A 189 7.96 -4.70 -10.34
N PHE A 190 7.56 -3.55 -10.90
CA PHE A 190 7.05 -3.48 -12.27
C PHE A 190 8.20 -3.39 -13.29
N ARG A 191 8.15 -4.26 -14.31
CA ARG A 191 9.01 -4.22 -15.49
C ARG A 191 8.14 -4.05 -16.72
N PHE A 192 8.49 -3.07 -17.56
CA PHE A 192 7.71 -2.77 -18.75
C PHE A 192 7.91 -3.85 -19.82
N GLU A 193 6.84 -4.21 -20.50
CA GLU A 193 6.84 -5.04 -21.69
C GLU A 193 5.99 -4.34 -22.73
N ALA A 194 6.50 -4.17 -23.96
CA ALA A 194 5.78 -3.47 -25.02
C ALA A 194 4.39 -4.07 -25.33
N SER A 195 4.22 -5.38 -25.08
CA SER A 195 2.93 -6.06 -25.20
C SER A 195 1.86 -5.53 -24.26
N TYR A 196 2.21 -4.84 -23.17
CA TYR A 196 1.22 -4.21 -22.29
C TYR A 196 0.48 -3.04 -22.94
N LEU A 197 0.97 -2.52 -24.06
CA LEU A 197 0.26 -1.52 -24.83
C LEU A 197 -0.90 -2.14 -25.63
N GLU A 198 -0.85 -3.44 -25.90
CA GLU A 198 -1.79 -4.15 -26.77
C GLU A 198 -3.00 -4.68 -25.98
N ASP A 199 -4.20 -4.30 -26.43
CA ASP A 199 -5.49 -4.72 -25.88
C ASP A 199 -5.58 -4.53 -24.36
N ASN A 200 -5.99 -5.58 -23.63
CA ASN A 200 -6.13 -5.60 -22.17
C ASN A 200 -5.05 -6.43 -21.47
N LYS A 201 -3.93 -6.73 -22.15
CA LYS A 201 -2.91 -7.67 -21.65
C LYS A 201 -2.35 -7.31 -20.28
N LEU A 202 -2.20 -6.02 -19.97
CA LEU A 202 -1.75 -5.57 -18.65
C LEU A 202 -2.77 -5.93 -17.56
N ILE A 203 -4.06 -5.66 -17.80
CA ILE A 203 -5.14 -5.97 -16.84
C ILE A 203 -5.30 -7.48 -16.69
N GLU A 204 -5.20 -8.25 -17.76
CA GLU A 204 -5.28 -9.72 -17.70
C GLU A 204 -4.14 -10.32 -16.87
N LYS A 205 -2.91 -9.78 -17.03
CA LYS A 205 -1.73 -10.21 -16.26
C LYS A 205 -1.85 -9.85 -14.78
N TYR A 206 -2.42 -8.68 -14.46
CA TYR A 206 -2.53 -8.14 -13.10
C TYR A 206 -3.99 -8.01 -12.65
N LYS A 207 -4.81 -9.01 -12.97
CA LYS A 207 -6.26 -9.01 -12.71
C LYS A 207 -6.61 -8.92 -11.22
N ASP A 208 -5.69 -9.41 -10.36
CA ASP A 208 -5.82 -9.43 -8.91
C ASP A 208 -5.23 -8.15 -8.26
N GLY A 209 -4.78 -7.20 -9.08
CA GLY A 209 -4.19 -5.93 -8.67
C GLY A 209 -2.67 -5.90 -8.73
N VAL A 210 -2.10 -4.77 -8.30
CA VAL A 210 -0.65 -4.56 -8.21
C VAL A 210 -0.23 -4.32 -6.77
N PRO A 211 0.95 -4.81 -6.35
CA PRO A 211 1.42 -4.67 -4.99
C PRO A 211 1.79 -3.22 -4.67
N ALA A 212 1.32 -2.71 -3.55
CA ALA A 212 1.71 -1.43 -2.98
C ALA A 212 1.97 -1.56 -1.48
N VAL A 213 2.67 -0.57 -0.92
CA VAL A 213 3.02 -0.53 0.50
C VAL A 213 2.33 0.65 1.19
N LEU A 214 1.57 0.35 2.25
CA LEU A 214 1.05 1.35 3.17
C LEU A 214 1.95 1.41 4.41
N ASP A 215 2.40 2.60 4.76
CA ASP A 215 3.00 2.86 6.07
C ASP A 215 1.88 3.10 7.08
N TRP A 216 2.03 2.58 8.30
CA TRP A 216 1.14 2.85 9.41
C TRP A 216 1.91 3.25 10.66
N VAL A 217 1.23 3.95 11.56
CA VAL A 217 1.77 4.38 12.86
C VAL A 217 0.80 4.03 13.98
N ALA A 218 1.32 3.87 15.20
CA ALA A 218 0.49 3.64 16.37
C ALA A 218 -0.20 4.93 16.85
N GLY A 219 0.42 6.08 16.55
CA GLY A 219 -0.14 7.40 16.75
C GLY A 219 0.68 8.45 15.99
N ARG A 220 0.09 9.61 15.72
CA ARG A 220 0.68 10.68 14.89
C ARG A 220 1.57 11.66 15.67
N THR A 221 1.61 11.56 16.99
CA THR A 221 2.45 12.41 17.85
C THR A 221 3.87 11.87 17.95
N SER A 222 4.77 12.68 18.48
CA SER A 222 6.11 12.22 18.85
C SER A 222 6.07 11.22 20.03
N CYS A 223 7.16 10.49 20.27
CA CYS A 223 7.27 9.63 21.45
C CYS A 223 7.14 10.42 22.76
N ASP A 224 7.84 11.55 22.87
CA ASP A 224 7.82 12.40 24.07
C ASP A 224 6.42 12.92 24.40
N GLU A 225 5.57 13.13 23.40
CA GLU A 225 4.17 13.51 23.58
C GLU A 225 3.28 12.31 23.87
N ALA A 226 3.50 11.20 23.17
CA ALA A 226 2.71 9.97 23.32
C ALA A 226 2.82 9.40 24.73
N GLU A 227 4.03 9.39 25.31
CA GLU A 227 4.30 8.88 26.66
C GLU A 227 3.67 9.75 27.77
N LYS A 228 3.27 10.99 27.47
CA LYS A 228 2.55 11.85 28.42
C LYS A 228 1.07 11.49 28.55
N ASN A 229 0.48 10.84 27.53
CA ASN A 229 -0.92 10.45 27.53
C ASN A 229 -1.08 8.92 27.53
N MET A 230 -0.92 8.32 28.70
CA MET A 230 -1.02 6.87 28.88
C MET A 230 -2.38 6.27 28.51
N SER A 231 -3.44 7.08 28.40
CA SER A 231 -4.77 6.58 28.01
C SER A 231 -4.85 6.20 26.53
N SER A 232 -4.04 6.83 25.68
CA SER A 232 -3.98 6.59 24.23
C SER A 232 -2.62 6.04 23.77
N TYR A 233 -1.75 5.71 24.71
CA TYR A 233 -0.41 5.23 24.41
C TYR A 233 -0.45 3.75 24.02
N ALA A 234 0.07 3.43 22.83
CA ALA A 234 -0.09 2.11 22.23
C ALA A 234 0.94 1.07 22.71
N CYS A 235 2.09 1.51 23.23
CA CYS A 235 3.17 0.61 23.64
C CYS A 235 2.92 0.12 25.08
N ILE A 236 1.90 -0.73 25.21
CA ILE A 236 1.38 -1.13 26.51
C ILE A 236 2.15 -2.30 27.14
N SER A 237 3.10 -2.92 26.41
CA SER A 237 3.94 -3.95 27.02
C SER A 237 4.96 -3.34 27.97
N GLU A 238 5.12 -3.90 29.17
CA GLU A 238 6.10 -3.41 30.17
C GLU A 238 7.53 -3.38 29.62
N ASN A 239 7.86 -4.36 28.77
CA ASN A 239 9.16 -4.48 28.10
C ASN A 239 9.17 -3.92 26.68
N SER A 240 8.24 -3.01 26.36
CA SER A 240 8.25 -2.25 25.11
C SER A 240 8.78 -0.82 25.31
N LYS A 241 9.06 -0.16 24.19
CA LYS A 241 9.45 1.25 24.10
C LYS A 241 8.83 1.87 22.87
N CYS A 242 8.61 3.19 22.94
CA CYS A 242 8.29 3.99 21.77
C CYS A 242 9.50 4.11 20.85
N ILE A 243 9.26 4.10 19.54
CA ILE A 243 10.24 4.44 18.51
C ILE A 243 9.62 5.38 17.49
N LYS A 244 10.41 6.32 16.96
CA LYS A 244 9.99 7.15 15.83
C LYS A 244 9.76 6.26 14.61
N SER A 245 8.66 6.48 13.89
CA SER A 245 8.44 5.75 12.63
C SER A 245 9.52 6.13 11.59
N PRO A 246 10.14 5.14 10.92
CA PRO A 246 11.16 5.41 9.90
C PRO A 246 10.55 5.93 8.58
N ASN A 247 9.26 5.68 8.37
CA ASN A 247 8.61 5.88 7.07
C ASN A 247 7.50 6.93 7.08
N ALA A 248 6.90 7.22 8.23
CA ALA A 248 5.79 8.16 8.36
C ALA A 248 5.94 9.10 9.58
N THR A 249 5.14 10.15 9.63
CA THR A 249 5.06 11.03 10.81
C THR A 249 4.27 10.35 11.92
N GLY A 250 4.93 10.08 13.04
CA GLY A 250 4.34 9.45 14.22
C GLY A 250 5.29 8.46 14.88
N TYR A 251 4.72 7.59 15.70
CA TYR A 251 5.48 6.60 16.45
C TYR A 251 4.98 5.16 16.24
N LEU A 252 5.88 4.22 16.50
CA LEU A 252 5.64 2.79 16.57
C LEU A 252 6.11 2.27 17.93
N CYS A 253 5.84 0.99 18.20
CA CYS A 253 6.28 0.32 19.40
C CYS A 253 7.27 -0.79 19.04
N SER A 254 8.27 -0.98 19.88
CA SER A 254 9.26 -2.05 19.76
C SER A 254 9.52 -2.67 21.12
N CYS A 255 9.81 -3.96 21.16
CA CYS A 255 10.35 -4.57 22.37
C CYS A 255 11.75 -3.98 22.69
N LYS A 256 12.06 -3.88 23.99
CA LYS A 256 13.38 -3.50 24.51
C LYS A 256 14.40 -4.58 24.14
N LYS A 257 15.69 -4.22 24.18
CA LYS A 257 16.78 -5.17 23.92
C LYS A 257 16.70 -6.34 24.91
N GLY A 258 16.78 -7.58 24.40
CA GLY A 258 16.63 -8.81 25.19
C GLY A 258 15.20 -9.35 25.24
N PHE A 259 14.24 -8.69 24.59
CA PHE A 259 12.83 -9.10 24.54
C PHE A 259 12.34 -9.20 23.09
N SER A 260 11.38 -10.09 22.85
CA SER A 260 10.70 -10.26 21.56
C SER A 260 9.20 -10.52 21.74
N GLY A 261 8.44 -10.31 20.66
CA GLY A 261 7.01 -10.55 20.60
C GLY A 261 6.25 -9.29 20.19
N ASN A 262 5.05 -9.10 20.70
CA ASN A 262 4.18 -8.00 20.30
C ASN A 262 4.19 -6.84 21.32
N PRO A 263 4.79 -5.69 21.01
CA PRO A 263 4.88 -4.56 21.94
C PRO A 263 3.53 -3.85 22.20
N TYR A 264 2.51 -4.14 21.39
CA TYR A 264 1.16 -3.58 21.50
C TYR A 264 0.25 -4.40 22.44
N LEU A 265 0.76 -5.47 23.05
CA LEU A 265 0.04 -6.30 24.02
C LEU A 265 0.70 -6.18 25.40
N LYS A 266 -0.10 -6.12 26.48
CA LYS A 266 0.37 -5.88 27.85
C LYS A 266 1.54 -6.79 28.28
N ASP A 267 1.49 -8.07 27.93
CA ASP A 267 2.52 -9.06 28.24
C ASP A 267 3.19 -9.62 26.97
N GLY A 268 3.17 -8.85 25.88
CA GLY A 268 3.60 -9.32 24.57
C GLY A 268 5.10 -9.27 24.30
N CYS A 269 5.88 -8.43 25.00
CA CYS A 269 7.34 -8.46 24.94
C CYS A 269 7.90 -9.38 26.04
N GLN A 270 8.29 -10.59 25.65
CA GLN A 270 8.80 -11.63 26.54
C GLN A 270 10.32 -11.77 26.43
N ALA A 271 10.97 -12.17 27.51
CA ALA A 271 12.41 -12.32 27.55
C ALA A 271 12.86 -13.42 26.57
N LEU A 272 13.93 -13.15 25.84
CA LEU A 272 14.56 -14.16 24.99
C LEU A 272 15.25 -15.17 25.90
N HIS A 273 14.71 -16.39 25.95
CA HIS A 273 15.39 -17.51 26.60
C HIS A 273 16.36 -18.14 25.59
N PHE A 274 17.66 -18.03 25.89
CA PHE A 274 18.74 -18.72 25.19
C PHE A 274 19.12 -20.00 25.94
#